data_AF-A0A9Q1EUB3-F1
#
_entry.id   AF-A0A9Q1EUB3-F1
#
_cell.length_a   1.000
_cell.length_b   1.000
_cell.length_c   1.000
_cell.angle_alpha   90.00
_cell.angle_beta   90.00
_cell.angle_gamma   90.00
#
_symmetry.space_group_name_H-M   'P 1'
#
loop_
_entity.id
_entity.type
_entity.pdbx_description
1 polymer ?
#
loop_
_entity_poly.entity_id
_entity_poly.type
_entity_poly.pdbx_seq_one_letter_code
_entity_poly.pdbx_strand_id
1 'polypeptide(L)'
;MEFPLSECGSVVLKSKLCQEPIETLGFQEKWRRDKLRFKMAALISPLRVCRGILKEIRALKGREYKQTLAYNYVLDQFRKNQVSSERYCRAQEEALHTSQSYLCLLASTRLHLALHNLYHGKGERAPEEVAGMVGLRLPTQPGGKGWEK
;
A
#
# COMPACT_ATOMS: atom_id res chain seq x y z
N MET A 1 4.24 -21.31 -40.84
CA MET A 1 4.55 -21.17 -39.41
C MET A 1 6.03 -20.90 -39.30
N GLU A 2 6.46 -19.64 -39.39
CA GLU A 2 7.82 -19.21 -39.04
C GLU A 2 7.71 -17.73 -38.63
N PHE A 3 8.09 -17.40 -37.39
CA PHE A 3 8.22 -16.03 -36.89
C PHE A 3 9.72 -15.77 -36.71
N PRO A 4 10.30 -14.72 -37.32
CA PRO A 4 11.68 -14.36 -37.08
C PRO A 4 11.80 -13.57 -35.77
N LEU A 5 12.67 -14.05 -34.89
CA LEU A 5 13.20 -13.33 -33.74
C LEU A 5 14.18 -12.27 -34.25
N SER A 6 13.81 -10.99 -34.20
CA SER A 6 14.76 -9.88 -34.36
C SER A 6 14.94 -9.15 -33.03
N GLU A 7 16.15 -9.30 -32.47
CA GLU A 7 16.93 -8.26 -31.79
C GLU A 7 16.21 -7.36 -30.78
N CYS A 8 16.29 -7.74 -29.49
CA CYS A 8 16.15 -6.77 -28.41
C CYS A 8 17.56 -6.47 -27.87
N GLY A 9 18.08 -5.31 -28.28
CA GLY A 9 19.43 -4.83 -27.97
C GLY A 9 19.71 -4.80 -26.48
N SER A 10 20.88 -5.33 -26.12
CA SER A 10 21.47 -5.23 -24.80
C SER A 10 21.90 -3.78 -24.55
N VAL A 11 21.11 -3.03 -23.78
CA VAL A 11 21.60 -1.79 -23.17
C VAL A 11 22.00 -2.12 -21.74
N VAL A 12 23.27 -2.48 -21.60
CA VAL A 12 23.99 -2.52 -20.33
C VAL A 12 24.14 -1.07 -19.84
N LEU A 13 23.25 -0.64 -18.96
CA LEU A 13 23.44 0.60 -18.19
C LEU A 13 23.79 0.24 -16.75
N LYS A 14 25.12 0.17 -16.56
CA LYS A 14 25.91 0.56 -15.40
C LYS A 14 25.11 0.83 -14.12
N SER A 15 25.23 -0.14 -13.22
CA SER A 15 25.57 0.05 -11.81
C SER A 15 25.95 1.50 -11.45
N LYS A 16 24.99 2.23 -10.89
CA LYS A 16 25.28 3.33 -9.97
C LYS A 16 24.78 2.91 -8.60
N LEU A 17 25.74 2.84 -7.68
CA LEU A 17 25.57 2.82 -6.23
C LEU A 17 24.33 3.63 -5.81
N CYS A 18 23.34 2.92 -5.29
CA CYS A 18 22.49 3.38 -4.20
C CYS A 18 22.38 2.21 -3.23
N GLN A 19 23.50 1.91 -2.57
CA GLN A 19 23.47 1.23 -1.29
C GLN A 19 22.98 2.28 -0.28
N GLU A 20 21.68 2.58 -0.30
CA GLU A 20 21.09 3.39 0.77
C GLU A 20 20.87 2.49 1.99
N PRO A 21 21.30 2.92 3.18
CA PRO A 21 21.20 2.12 4.39
C PRO A 21 19.74 1.87 4.73
N ILE A 22 19.51 0.63 5.15
CA ILE A 22 18.24 0.01 5.50
C ILE A 22 17.49 0.87 6.55
N GLU A 23 16.51 1.67 6.12
CA GLU A 23 15.52 2.36 6.96
C GLU A 23 14.46 1.39 7.54
N THR A 24 14.83 0.18 8.00
CA THR A 24 13.86 -0.81 8.51
C THR A 24 13.17 -0.40 9.80
N LEU A 25 13.77 0.49 10.59
CA LEU A 25 13.17 1.03 11.81
C LEU A 25 12.03 2.02 11.50
N GLY A 26 12.17 2.80 10.42
CA GLY A 26 11.11 3.71 9.96
C GLY A 26 9.91 2.98 9.35
N PHE A 27 10.15 1.82 8.73
CA PHE A 27 9.08 1.01 8.12
C PHE A 27 8.10 0.47 9.17
N GLN A 28 8.61 -0.12 10.27
CA GLN A 28 7.76 -0.76 11.29
C GLN A 28 6.92 0.25 12.09
N GLU A 29 7.48 1.42 12.44
CA GLU A 29 6.76 2.49 13.13
C GLU A 29 5.74 3.19 12.23
N LYS A 30 6.08 3.42 10.96
CA LYS A 30 5.14 3.93 9.95
C LYS A 30 4.00 2.95 9.70
N TRP A 31 4.29 1.64 9.65
CA TRP A 31 3.29 0.59 9.57
C TRP A 31 2.35 0.59 10.78
N ARG A 32 2.89 0.74 12.00
CA ARG A 32 2.10 0.82 13.24
C ARG A 32 1.17 2.04 13.24
N ARG A 33 1.64 3.17 12.73
CA ARG A 33 0.87 4.42 12.59
C ARG A 33 -0.20 4.33 11.50
N ASP A 34 0.12 3.73 10.35
CA ASP A 34 -0.82 3.48 9.26
C ASP A 34 -1.89 2.43 9.66
N LYS A 35 -1.53 1.42 10.46
CA LYS A 35 -2.44 0.41 11.02
C LYS A 35 -3.46 1.01 11.99
N LEU A 36 -3.04 1.93 12.86
CA LEU A 36 -3.95 2.64 13.76
C LEU A 36 -4.86 3.63 13.02
N ARG A 37 -4.36 4.21 11.92
CA ARG A 37 -5.10 5.13 11.06
C ARG A 37 -6.11 4.42 10.15
N PHE A 38 -5.85 3.16 9.80
CA PHE A 38 -6.80 2.24 9.15
C PHE A 38 -7.97 1.86 10.07
N LYS A 39 -7.69 1.60 11.36
CA LYS A 39 -8.74 1.37 12.37
C LYS A 39 -9.68 2.55 12.58
N MET A 40 -9.26 3.77 12.19
CA MET A 40 -10.05 5.01 12.32
C MET A 40 -10.73 5.47 11.02
N ALA A 41 -10.82 4.62 9.99
CA ALA A 41 -11.40 4.99 8.69
C ALA A 41 -12.89 5.40 8.73
N ALA A 42 -13.57 5.38 9.87
CA ALA A 42 -14.99 5.72 9.95
C ALA A 42 -15.36 6.60 11.14
N LEU A 43 -14.83 7.83 11.21
CA LEU A 43 -15.68 8.95 11.60
C LEU A 43 -16.33 9.46 10.32
N ILE A 44 -17.59 9.07 10.12
CA ILE A 44 -18.41 9.04 8.89
C ILE A 44 -18.64 10.45 8.33
N SER A 45 -17.57 11.10 7.87
CA SER A 45 -17.65 12.41 7.25
C SER A 45 -17.15 12.31 5.81
N PRO A 46 -17.98 12.69 4.82
CA PRO A 46 -17.62 12.63 3.39
C PRO A 46 -16.26 13.30 3.11
N LEU A 47 -15.98 14.42 3.78
CA LEU A 47 -14.72 15.15 3.64
C LEU A 47 -13.48 14.36 4.09
N ARG A 48 -13.59 13.54 5.15
CA ARG A 48 -12.47 12.69 5.59
C ARG A 48 -12.20 11.58 4.58
N VAL A 49 -13.25 10.97 4.04
CA VAL A 49 -13.15 9.94 3.00
C VAL A 49 -12.53 10.53 1.73
N CYS A 50 -13.03 11.67 1.25
CA CYS A 50 -12.46 12.39 0.11
C CYS A 50 -10.96 12.70 0.33
N ARG A 51 -10.60 13.30 1.47
CA ARG A 51 -9.18 13.56 1.82
C ARG A 51 -8.35 12.28 1.91
N GLY A 52 -8.94 11.16 2.32
CA GLY A 52 -8.31 9.85 2.34
C GLY A 52 -7.96 9.39 0.94
N ILE A 53 -8.94 9.38 0.04
CA ILE A 53 -8.77 8.96 -1.37
C ILE A 53 -7.71 9.83 -2.04
N LEU A 54 -7.77 11.16 -1.86
CA LEU A 54 -6.78 12.08 -2.43
C LEU A 54 -5.36 11.85 -1.90
N LYS A 55 -5.20 11.35 -0.66
CA LYS A 55 -3.89 10.97 -0.12
C LYS A 55 -3.35 9.71 -0.78
N GLU A 56 -4.19 8.72 -1.04
CA GLU A 56 -3.79 7.51 -1.76
C GLU A 56 -3.41 7.83 -3.22
N ILE A 57 -4.20 8.68 -3.91
CA ILE A 57 -3.85 9.14 -5.27
C ILE A 57 -2.51 9.89 -5.26
N ARG A 58 -2.25 10.72 -4.25
CA ARG A 58 -0.96 11.40 -4.09
C ARG A 58 0.19 10.42 -3.84
N ALA A 59 -0.04 9.34 -3.09
CA ALA A 59 0.97 8.32 -2.88
C ALA A 59 1.35 7.61 -4.18
N LEU A 60 0.42 7.45 -5.13
CA LEU A 60 0.65 6.80 -6.42
C LEU A 60 1.23 7.74 -7.49
N LYS A 61 0.74 8.98 -7.58
CA LYS A 61 1.09 9.94 -8.66
C LYS A 61 2.09 11.03 -8.25
N GLY A 62 2.42 11.16 -6.97
CA GLY A 62 3.36 12.16 -6.48
C GLY A 62 2.80 13.59 -6.49
N ARG A 63 3.63 14.58 -6.86
CA ARG A 63 3.28 16.02 -6.77
C ARG A 63 2.23 16.45 -7.79
N GLU A 64 2.15 15.77 -8.93
CA GLU A 64 1.26 16.10 -10.05
C GLU A 64 -0.14 15.46 -9.93
N TYR A 65 -0.46 14.88 -8.77
CA TYR A 65 -1.74 14.21 -8.53
C TYR A 65 -2.97 15.11 -8.81
N LYS A 66 -2.84 16.44 -8.69
CA LYS A 66 -3.92 17.40 -8.96
C LYS A 66 -4.31 17.49 -10.44
N GLN A 67 -3.40 17.15 -11.35
CA GLN A 67 -3.63 17.19 -12.80
C GLN A 67 -4.25 15.88 -13.32
N THR A 68 -4.32 14.85 -12.47
CA THR A 68 -4.83 13.54 -12.87
C THR A 68 -6.35 13.56 -13.00
N LEU A 69 -6.89 12.88 -14.00
CA LEU A 69 -8.33 12.72 -14.20
C LEU A 69 -9.05 12.20 -12.95
N ALA A 70 -8.42 11.26 -12.23
CA ALA A 70 -8.93 10.71 -10.97
C ALA A 70 -9.16 11.78 -9.89
N TYR A 71 -8.32 12.81 -9.81
CA TYR A 71 -8.47 13.90 -8.85
C TYR A 71 -9.73 14.73 -9.15
N ASN A 72 -9.89 15.13 -10.40
CA ASN A 72 -11.04 15.90 -10.86
C ASN A 72 -12.34 15.11 -10.69
N TYR A 73 -12.32 13.83 -11.06
CA TYR A 73 -13.47 12.94 -10.92
C TYR A 73 -13.91 12.80 -9.46
N VAL A 74 -12.98 12.50 -8.54
CA VAL A 74 -13.33 12.36 -7.10
C VAL A 74 -13.93 13.65 -6.55
N LEU A 75 -13.34 14.82 -6.84
CA LEU A 75 -13.90 16.09 -6.36
C LEU A 75 -15.29 16.37 -6.93
N ASP A 76 -15.52 16.08 -8.21
CA ASP A 76 -16.80 16.27 -8.86
C ASP A 76 -17.89 15.38 -8.25
N GLN A 77 -17.60 14.10 -8.02
CA GLN A 77 -18.52 13.15 -7.36
C GLN A 77 -18.90 13.60 -5.94
N PHE A 78 -17.93 14.07 -5.15
CA PHE A 78 -18.22 14.55 -3.79
C PHE A 78 -19.00 15.87 -3.77
N ARG A 79 -18.83 16.74 -4.77
CA ARG A 79 -19.60 18.00 -4.90
C ARG A 79 -21.04 17.73 -5.32
N LYS A 80 -21.25 16.87 -6.32
CA LYS A 80 -22.57 16.48 -6.79
C LYS A 80 -23.44 15.89 -5.68
N ASN A 81 -22.83 15.11 -4.79
CA ASN A 81 -23.53 14.45 -3.67
C ASN A 81 -23.61 15.32 -2.38
N GLN A 82 -23.15 16.58 -2.41
CA GLN A 82 -23.16 17.47 -1.23
C GLN A 82 -24.49 18.21 -1.02
N VAL A 83 -25.29 18.45 -2.07
CA VAL A 83 -26.41 19.44 -2.06
C VAL A 83 -27.81 18.81 -1.99
N SER A 84 -27.97 17.49 -1.85
CA SER A 84 -29.32 16.90 -1.75
C SER A 84 -29.93 17.04 -0.35
N SER A 85 -30.72 18.08 -0.13
CA SER A 85 -31.50 18.28 1.10
C SER A 85 -33.00 18.10 0.87
N GLU A 86 -33.48 16.86 1.01
CA GLU A 86 -34.88 16.52 1.34
C GLU A 86 -34.83 15.20 2.14
N ARG A 87 -34.32 15.24 3.39
CA ARG A 87 -34.32 14.13 4.37
C ARG A 87 -33.67 12.80 3.89
N TYR A 88 -32.34 12.68 3.98
CA TYR A 88 -31.55 11.44 3.80
C TYR A 88 -31.71 10.76 2.43
N CYS A 89 -31.14 11.38 1.39
CA CYS A 89 -31.06 10.72 0.09
C CYS A 89 -30.15 9.47 0.20
N ARG A 90 -30.74 8.28 0.05
CA ARG A 90 -30.03 6.99 0.00
C ARG A 90 -28.82 7.02 -0.96
N ALA A 91 -28.92 7.80 -2.04
CA ALA A 91 -27.83 7.98 -2.99
C ALA A 91 -26.57 8.60 -2.35
N GLN A 92 -26.71 9.50 -1.37
CA GLN A 92 -25.56 10.08 -0.66
C GLN A 92 -24.90 9.05 0.25
N GLU A 93 -25.69 8.26 0.98
CA GLU A 93 -25.18 7.18 1.82
C GLU A 93 -24.50 6.10 1.00
N GLU A 94 -25.10 5.72 -0.14
CA GLU A 94 -24.53 4.79 -1.10
C GLU A 94 -23.22 5.33 -1.68
N ALA A 95 -23.19 6.58 -2.14
CA ALA A 95 -21.97 7.20 -2.65
C ALA A 95 -20.86 7.28 -1.58
N LEU A 96 -21.22 7.56 -0.33
CA LEU A 96 -20.28 7.57 0.79
C LEU A 96 -19.76 6.15 1.08
N HIS A 97 -20.63 5.16 1.12
CA HIS A 97 -20.26 3.76 1.33
C HIS A 97 -19.34 3.24 0.22
N THR A 98 -19.71 3.49 -1.05
CA THR A 98 -18.89 3.18 -2.21
C THR A 98 -17.51 3.85 -2.12
N SER A 99 -17.47 5.12 -1.72
CA SER A 99 -16.20 5.85 -1.54
C SER A 99 -15.33 5.26 -0.42
N GLN A 100 -15.94 4.80 0.68
CA GLN A 100 -15.23 4.11 1.76
C GLN A 100 -14.64 2.78 1.29
N SER A 101 -15.42 2.00 0.54
CA SER A 101 -14.97 0.74 -0.05
C SER A 101 -13.77 0.96 -0.98
N TYR A 102 -13.81 2.00 -1.82
CA TYR A 102 -12.66 2.36 -2.65
C TYR A 102 -11.44 2.81 -1.85
N LEU A 103 -11.63 3.60 -0.79
CA LEU A 103 -10.52 4.00 0.09
C LEU A 103 -9.88 2.78 0.75
N CYS A 104 -10.69 1.83 1.24
CA CYS A 104 -10.21 0.58 1.80
C CYS A 104 -9.42 -0.23 0.77
N LEU A 105 -9.94 -0.35 -0.46
CA LEU A 105 -9.26 -1.05 -1.56
C LEU A 105 -7.89 -0.42 -1.88
N LEU A 106 -7.83 0.90 -2.07
CA LEU A 106 -6.59 1.60 -2.40
C LEU A 106 -5.54 1.41 -1.30
N ALA A 107 -5.94 1.63 -0.06
CA ALA A 107 -5.05 1.56 1.07
C ALA A 107 -4.60 0.11 1.37
N SER A 108 -5.48 -0.88 1.17
CA SER A 108 -5.14 -2.30 1.33
C SER A 108 -4.21 -2.79 0.20
N THR A 109 -4.39 -2.29 -1.02
CA THR A 109 -3.49 -2.57 -2.14
C THR A 109 -2.09 -2.03 -1.86
N ARG A 110 -1.97 -0.79 -1.37
CA ARG A 110 -0.68 -0.21 -0.95
C ARG A 110 -0.02 -1.05 0.14
N LEU A 111 -0.80 -1.48 1.13
CA LEU A 111 -0.33 -2.32 2.21
C LEU A 111 0.15 -3.68 1.72
N HIS A 112 -0.63 -4.30 0.84
CA HIS A 112 -0.34 -5.57 0.21
C HIS A 112 0.98 -5.50 -0.56
N LEU A 113 1.21 -4.45 -1.37
CA LEU A 113 2.48 -4.27 -2.07
C LEU A 113 3.66 -4.10 -1.11
N ALA A 114 3.48 -3.37 0.00
CA ALA A 114 4.52 -3.22 1.00
C ALA A 114 4.87 -4.56 1.68
N LEU A 115 3.86 -5.36 2.03
CA LEU A 115 4.04 -6.71 2.58
C LEU A 115 4.66 -7.66 1.58
N HIS A 116 4.17 -7.63 0.34
CA HIS A 116 4.71 -8.42 -0.75
C HIS A 116 6.18 -8.10 -0.95
N ASN A 117 6.57 -6.83 -1.02
CA ASN A 117 7.99 -6.47 -1.17
C ASN A 117 8.85 -6.91 0.02
N LEU A 118 8.31 -6.96 1.24
CA LEU A 118 9.04 -7.38 2.43
C LEU A 118 9.20 -8.90 2.50
N TYR A 119 8.12 -9.64 2.27
CA TYR A 119 8.05 -11.08 2.54
C TYR A 119 8.15 -11.96 1.30
N HIS A 120 7.84 -11.43 0.11
CA HIS A 120 7.98 -12.21 -1.12
C HIS A 120 9.47 -12.43 -1.42
N GLY A 121 9.90 -13.68 -1.28
CA GLY A 121 11.26 -14.10 -1.63
C GLY A 121 11.41 -14.17 -3.15
N LYS A 122 12.51 -13.62 -3.68
CA LYS A 122 12.90 -13.79 -5.10
C LYS A 122 13.59 -15.15 -5.37
N GLY A 123 13.59 -16.06 -4.39
CA GLY A 123 14.30 -17.35 -4.41
C GLY A 123 14.37 -17.95 -3.01
N GLU A 124 15.18 -19.00 -2.85
CA GLU A 124 15.44 -19.63 -1.54
C GLU A 124 16.30 -18.72 -0.66
N ARG A 125 15.86 -18.51 0.58
CA ARG A 125 16.60 -17.79 1.63
C ARG A 125 17.04 -18.78 2.71
N ALA A 126 18.15 -18.49 3.37
CA ALA A 126 18.61 -19.31 4.49
C ALA A 126 17.55 -19.30 5.62
N PRO A 127 17.31 -20.44 6.30
CA PRO A 127 16.29 -20.54 7.33
C PRO A 127 16.54 -19.57 8.50
N GLU A 128 17.79 -19.19 8.76
CA GLU A 128 18.20 -18.20 9.76
C GLU A 128 17.65 -16.81 9.42
N GLU A 129 17.77 -16.43 8.15
CA GLU A 129 17.35 -15.13 7.64
C GLU A 129 15.82 -15.01 7.64
N VAL A 130 15.12 -16.08 7.24
CA VAL A 130 13.66 -16.14 7.27
C VAL A 130 13.14 -16.08 8.70
N ALA A 131 13.74 -16.83 9.63
CA ALA A 131 13.39 -16.78 11.05
C ALA A 131 13.55 -15.36 11.60
N GLY A 132 14.69 -14.70 11.33
CA GLY A 132 14.94 -13.33 11.75
C GLY A 132 13.92 -12.32 11.19
N MET A 133 13.48 -12.49 9.94
CA MET A 133 12.52 -11.61 9.27
C MET A 133 11.14 -11.59 9.94
N VAL A 134 10.73 -12.71 10.53
CA VAL A 134 9.46 -12.82 11.28
C VAL A 134 9.63 -12.61 12.78
N GLY A 135 10.85 -12.30 13.25
CA GLY A 135 11.16 -12.09 14.67
C GLY A 135 11.34 -13.39 15.47
N LEU A 136 11.62 -14.49 14.78
CA LEU A 136 11.92 -15.80 15.37
C LEU A 136 13.43 -16.06 15.35
N ARG A 137 13.88 -17.04 16.13
CA ARG A 137 15.25 -17.54 16.12
C ARG A 137 15.25 -19.04 15.85
N LEU A 138 16.27 -19.52 15.15
CA LEU A 138 16.46 -20.95 14.96
C LEU A 138 16.81 -21.62 16.30
N PRO A 139 16.30 -22.83 16.56
CA PRO A 139 16.67 -23.59 17.72
C PRO A 139 18.13 -24.05 17.61
N THR A 140 18.91 -23.85 18.68
CA THR A 140 20.32 -24.28 18.74
C THR A 140 20.46 -25.80 18.93
N GLN A 141 19.42 -26.48 19.41
CA GLN A 141 19.39 -27.93 19.55
C GLN A 141 18.25 -28.60 18.78
N PRO A 142 18.53 -29.68 18.04
CA PRO A 142 17.52 -30.53 17.41
C PRO A 142 16.81 -31.34 18.51
N GLY A 143 15.85 -30.73 19.19
CA GLY A 143 15.18 -31.35 20.34
C GLY A 143 14.35 -30.39 21.21
N GLY A 144 14.37 -29.09 20.93
CA GLY A 144 13.41 -28.14 21.50
C GLY A 144 13.61 -27.79 22.99
N LYS A 145 14.76 -28.12 23.58
CA LYS A 145 15.09 -27.77 24.98
C LYS A 145 16.37 -26.94 25.03
N GLY A 146 16.25 -25.63 24.80
CA GLY A 146 17.41 -24.73 24.85
C GLY A 146 17.06 -23.31 24.45
N TRP A 147 16.33 -22.61 25.32
CA TRP A 147 16.09 -21.16 25.20
C TRP A 147 16.79 -20.36 26.31
N GLU A 148 17.59 -21.01 27.17
CA GLU A 148 18.31 -20.34 28.26
C GLU A 148 19.68 -19.86 27.80
N LYS A 149 19.80 -18.54 27.62
CA LYS A 149 20.95 -17.71 28.01
C LYS A 149 20.48 -16.27 28.21
#